data_AF-A0A920P6H5-F1
#
_entry.id   AF-A0A920P6H5-F1
#
_cell.length_a   1.000
_cell.length_b   1.000
_cell.length_c   1.000
_cell.angle_alpha   90.00
_cell.angle_beta   90.00
_cell.angle_gamma   90.00
#
_symmetry.space_group_name_H-M   'P 1'
#
loop_
_entity.id
_entity.type
_entity.pdbx_description
1 polymer ?
#
loop_
_entity_poly.entity_id
_entity_poly.type
_entity_poly.pdbx_seq_one_letter_code
_entity_poly.pdbx_strand_id
1 'polypeptide(L)'
;MNAGRIDIVEDSARQRGTTVEVRNLFFNAPARAKFLKSVSVEVRIASDVLTGLALANPRVSFSLTSNKRSLLDLPAVDDAAARVSQVWGIDQGNTLILAGAKDPGLEVKGLIQRPDAAKPGRGRRYLFVNGRPFKAPELVQAAERGYRTTIPREARPWMFLYLQVSPGVGDVNVHPTKAEVRFAQDSQIEDLVERAVWSALDDQRSSATLDRELETPHLLVHEPKEGQEVRHPPSDSQMALFVAGPEIEDVAEGQLVGNPEDPRPNLWQILNTYILAETRDGILIIDQHSAHERVYSRD
;
A
#
# COMPACT_ATOMS: atom_id res chain seq x y z
N MET A 1 -4.50 23.68 22.31
CA MET A 1 -3.46 23.10 23.19
C MET A 1 -2.11 23.47 22.61
N ASN A 2 -1.22 24.07 23.41
CA ASN A 2 0.16 24.34 23.06
C ASN A 2 1.08 23.44 23.90
N ALA A 3 1.82 22.55 23.24
CA ALA A 3 2.76 21.64 23.89
C ALA A 3 2.19 20.85 25.09
N GLY A 4 0.91 20.44 25.02
CA GLY A 4 0.24 19.65 26.06
C GLY A 4 -0.47 20.45 27.14
N ARG A 5 -0.47 21.79 27.08
CA ARG A 5 -1.31 22.64 27.93
C ARG A 5 -2.57 23.09 27.18
N ILE A 6 -3.71 23.11 27.87
CA ILE A 6 -4.96 23.66 27.33
C ILE A 6 -4.89 25.17 27.50
N ASP A 7 -4.85 25.91 26.40
CA ASP A 7 -4.80 27.38 26.44
C ASP A 7 -6.20 27.99 26.45
N ILE A 8 -7.10 27.45 25.63
CA ILE A 8 -8.44 27.97 25.40
C ILE A 8 -9.41 26.78 25.37
N VAL A 9 -10.56 26.96 26.03
CA VAL A 9 -11.74 26.11 25.91
C VAL A 9 -12.87 27.04 25.54
N GLU A 10 -13.48 26.79 24.39
CA GLU A 10 -14.57 27.60 23.85
C GLU A 10 -15.64 26.71 23.23
N ASP A 11 -16.87 27.20 23.23
CA ASP A 11 -17.97 26.52 22.56
C ASP A 11 -17.79 26.63 21.04
N SER A 12 -17.97 25.50 20.36
CA SER A 12 -17.83 25.42 18.91
C SER A 12 -18.96 24.58 18.33
N ALA A 13 -19.75 25.18 17.45
CA ALA A 13 -20.82 24.49 16.74
C ALA A 13 -20.21 23.49 15.75
N ARG A 14 -20.51 22.20 15.92
CA ARG A 14 -19.98 21.12 15.07
C ARG A 14 -20.94 19.95 14.99
N GLN A 15 -20.77 19.13 13.95
CA GLN A 15 -21.32 17.78 13.91
C GLN A 15 -20.59 16.86 14.90
N ARG A 16 -21.25 15.77 15.27
CA ARG A 16 -20.71 14.74 16.16
C ARG A 16 -19.38 14.19 15.62
N GLY A 17 -18.36 14.14 16.48
CA GLY A 17 -17.02 13.66 16.14
C GLY A 17 -15.94 14.52 16.76
N THR A 18 -14.68 14.26 16.40
CA THR A 18 -13.51 14.99 16.90
C THR A 18 -12.68 15.51 15.73
N THR A 19 -12.25 16.78 15.82
CA THR A 19 -11.33 17.38 14.86
C THR A 19 -10.06 17.72 15.60
N VAL A 20 -8.94 17.18 15.14
CA VAL A 20 -7.62 17.48 15.71
C VAL A 20 -6.84 18.28 14.68
N GLU A 21 -6.49 19.51 15.01
CA GLU A 21 -5.64 20.35 14.16
C GLU A 21 -4.24 20.44 14.77
N VAL A 22 -3.23 20.09 13.98
CA VAL A 22 -1.83 20.17 14.38
C VAL A 22 -1.13 21.21 13.51
N ARG A 23 -0.72 22.33 14.13
CA ARG A 23 0.05 23.40 13.49
C ARG A 23 1.47 23.41 14.02
N ASN A 24 2.43 23.83 13.18
CA ASN A 24 3.84 23.98 13.53
C ASN A 24 4.42 22.72 14.18
N LEU A 25 4.29 21.58 13.49
CA LEU A 25 4.80 20.29 13.97
C LEU A 25 6.29 20.41 14.35
N PHE A 26 6.65 19.93 15.54
CA PHE A 26 8.00 20.01 16.13
C PHE A 26 8.51 21.41 16.51
N PHE A 27 7.65 22.43 16.63
CA PHE A 27 8.09 23.78 17.05
C PHE A 27 8.88 23.78 18.37
N ASN A 28 8.55 22.90 19.32
CA ASN A 28 9.22 22.76 20.62
C ASN A 28 10.25 21.61 20.65
N ALA A 29 10.55 21.00 19.50
CA ALA A 29 11.47 19.87 19.38
C ALA A 29 12.40 20.04 18.16
N PRO A 30 13.30 21.05 18.16
CA PRO A 30 14.11 21.42 16.99
C PRO A 30 15.03 20.29 16.51
N ALA A 31 15.52 19.44 17.42
CA ALA A 31 16.28 18.25 17.04
C ALA A 31 15.44 17.28 16.19
N ARG A 32 14.14 17.09 16.51
CA ARG A 32 13.22 16.25 15.72
C ARG A 32 12.88 16.88 14.38
N ALA A 33 12.73 18.21 14.33
CA ALA A 33 12.46 18.94 13.10
C ALA A 33 13.56 18.73 12.04
N LYS A 34 14.82 18.57 12.46
CA LYS A 34 15.95 18.27 11.56
C LYS A 34 15.87 16.89 10.87
N PHE A 35 15.03 15.98 11.36
CA PHE A 35 14.81 14.66 10.74
C PHE A 35 13.68 14.65 9.70
N LEU A 36 12.94 15.75 9.57
CA LEU A 36 11.93 15.87 8.52
C LEU A 36 12.59 15.76 7.16
N LYS A 37 12.03 14.90 6.31
CA LYS A 37 12.45 14.77 4.91
C LYS A 37 11.77 15.87 4.08
N SER A 38 11.94 15.81 2.76
CA SER A 38 11.21 16.72 1.87
C SER A 38 9.71 16.55 2.02
N VAL A 39 8.95 17.63 1.77
CA VAL A 39 7.48 17.64 1.88
C VAL A 39 6.86 16.49 1.08
N SER A 40 7.34 16.25 -0.14
CA SER A 40 6.83 15.17 -0.99
C SER A 40 7.04 13.78 -0.37
N VAL A 41 8.14 13.56 0.35
CA VAL A 41 8.42 12.29 1.03
C VAL A 41 7.53 12.13 2.27
N GLU A 42 7.36 13.18 3.06
CA GLU A 42 6.48 13.14 4.25
C GLU A 42 5.01 12.94 3.86
N VAL A 43 4.54 13.61 2.80
CA VAL A 43 3.18 13.41 2.24
C VAL A 43 3.00 11.97 1.76
N ARG A 44 4.02 11.39 1.11
CA ARG A 44 3.99 9.98 0.71
C ARG A 44 3.90 9.04 1.91
N ILE A 45 4.69 9.26 2.95
CA ILE A 45 4.65 8.46 4.18
C ILE A 45 3.26 8.54 4.83
N ALA A 46 2.67 9.74 4.90
CA ALA A 46 1.31 9.92 5.42
C ALA A 46 0.26 9.20 4.57
N SER A 47 0.38 9.27 3.24
CA SER A 47 -0.49 8.56 2.29
C SER A 47 -0.39 7.04 2.45
N ASP A 48 0.82 6.50 2.60
CA ASP A 48 1.06 5.08 2.80
C ASP A 48 0.45 4.58 4.12
N VAL A 49 0.56 5.38 5.21
CA VAL A 49 -0.07 5.08 6.50
C VAL A 49 -1.60 5.08 6.38
N LEU A 50 -2.18 6.10 5.74
CA LEU A 50 -3.63 6.19 5.57
C LEU A 50 -4.17 5.06 4.69
N THR A 51 -3.43 4.68 3.64
CA THR A 51 -3.75 3.53 2.78
C THR A 51 -3.80 2.24 3.59
N GLY A 52 -2.82 2.01 4.48
CA GLY A 52 -2.82 0.85 5.38
C GLY A 52 -4.05 0.82 6.30
N LEU A 53 -4.43 1.97 6.87
CA LEU A 53 -5.63 2.09 7.71
C LEU A 53 -6.92 1.86 6.91
N ALA A 54 -6.98 2.37 5.68
CA ALA A 54 -8.13 2.22 4.79
C ALA A 54 -8.35 0.76 4.38
N LEU A 55 -7.28 0.03 4.09
CA LEU A 55 -7.32 -1.41 3.80
C LEU A 55 -7.75 -2.22 5.01
N ALA A 56 -7.28 -1.85 6.20
CA ALA A 56 -7.69 -2.50 7.44
C ALA A 56 -9.16 -2.25 7.81
N ASN A 57 -9.79 -1.18 7.29
CA ASN A 57 -11.13 -0.74 7.66
C ASN A 57 -11.97 -0.36 6.42
N PRO A 58 -12.41 -1.32 5.60
CA PRO A 58 -13.17 -1.07 4.37
C PRO A 58 -14.46 -0.28 4.58
N ARG A 59 -15.16 -0.51 5.70
CA ARG A 59 -16.43 0.16 6.03
C ARG A 59 -16.29 1.60 6.52
N VAL A 60 -15.07 2.12 6.62
CA VAL A 60 -14.80 3.51 7.04
C VAL A 60 -14.36 4.31 5.83
N SER A 61 -14.91 5.51 5.65
CA SER A 61 -14.47 6.43 4.59
C SER A 61 -13.15 7.12 4.97
N PHE A 62 -12.22 7.19 4.03
CA PHE A 62 -10.94 7.89 4.19
C PHE A 62 -10.76 8.94 3.11
N SER A 63 -10.29 10.13 3.50
CA SER A 63 -9.93 11.19 2.57
C SER A 63 -8.58 11.81 2.96
N LEU A 64 -7.72 12.06 1.99
CA LEU A 64 -6.46 12.77 2.16
C LEU A 64 -6.35 13.90 1.16
N THR A 65 -6.16 15.12 1.66
CA THR A 65 -5.94 16.29 0.82
C THR A 65 -4.59 16.93 1.19
N SER A 66 -3.81 17.29 0.17
CA SER A 66 -2.55 18.04 0.34
C SER A 66 -2.55 19.24 -0.59
N ASN A 67 -2.34 20.45 -0.07
CA ASN A 67 -2.33 21.69 -0.85
C ASN A 67 -3.55 21.83 -1.79
N LYS A 68 -4.76 21.53 -1.29
CA LYS A 68 -6.05 21.52 -2.02
C LYS A 68 -6.23 20.41 -3.05
N ARG A 69 -5.22 19.58 -3.28
CA ARG A 69 -5.31 18.41 -4.15
C ARG A 69 -5.78 17.19 -3.37
N SER A 70 -6.84 16.53 -3.84
CA SER A 70 -7.22 15.21 -3.33
C SER A 70 -6.17 14.18 -3.72
N LEU A 71 -5.61 13.49 -2.73
CA LEU A 71 -4.64 12.42 -2.89
C LEU A 71 -5.29 11.05 -2.70
N LEU A 72 -6.24 10.95 -1.77
CA LEU A 72 -7.06 9.76 -1.53
C LEU A 72 -8.49 10.22 -1.30
N ASP A 73 -9.44 9.55 -1.93
CA ASP A 73 -10.87 9.70 -1.69
C ASP A 73 -11.48 8.29 -1.77
N LEU A 74 -11.70 7.71 -0.61
CA LEU A 74 -11.96 6.29 -0.41
C LEU A 74 -13.26 6.16 0.40
N PRO A 75 -14.44 6.23 -0.25
CA PRO A 75 -15.70 6.06 0.45
C PRO A 75 -15.81 4.67 1.10
N ALA A 76 -16.66 4.52 2.11
CA ALA A 76 -16.93 3.24 2.74
C ALA A 76 -17.41 2.20 1.72
N VAL A 77 -16.93 0.96 1.88
CA VAL A 77 -17.32 -0.21 1.09
C VAL A 77 -17.52 -1.41 2.00
N ASP A 78 -18.25 -2.41 1.51
CA ASP A 78 -18.68 -3.53 2.33
C ASP A 78 -17.56 -4.55 2.61
N ASP A 79 -16.64 -4.72 1.65
CA ASP A 79 -15.60 -5.73 1.71
C ASP A 79 -14.19 -5.21 1.34
N ALA A 80 -13.20 -6.03 1.68
CA ALA A 80 -11.78 -5.74 1.45
C ALA A 80 -11.38 -5.71 -0.03
N ALA A 81 -12.04 -6.48 -0.90
CA ALA A 81 -11.70 -6.55 -2.32
C ALA A 81 -12.11 -5.25 -3.03
N ALA A 82 -13.32 -4.77 -2.74
CA ALA A 82 -13.81 -3.46 -3.17
C ALA A 82 -12.86 -2.33 -2.71
N ARG A 83 -12.35 -2.41 -1.47
CA ARG A 83 -11.36 -1.43 -0.97
C ARG A 83 -10.05 -1.49 -1.75
N VAL A 84 -9.51 -2.67 -2.04
CA VAL A 84 -8.30 -2.81 -2.88
C VAL A 84 -8.54 -2.23 -4.27
N SER A 85 -9.70 -2.51 -4.87
CA SER A 85 -10.10 -1.98 -6.18
C SER A 85 -10.19 -0.45 -6.20
N GLN A 86 -10.67 0.17 -5.12
CA GLN A 86 -10.66 1.64 -5.01
C GLN A 86 -9.25 2.23 -4.91
N VAL A 87 -8.31 1.54 -4.26
CA VAL A 87 -6.95 2.04 -4.07
C VAL A 87 -6.07 1.84 -5.32
N TRP A 88 -6.22 0.71 -6.02
CA TRP A 88 -5.33 0.34 -7.13
C TRP A 88 -6.02 -0.01 -8.45
N GLY A 89 -7.32 0.23 -8.55
CA GLY A 89 -8.11 -0.05 -9.75
C GLY A 89 -8.70 -1.45 -9.77
N ILE A 90 -9.80 -1.57 -10.52
CA ILE A 90 -10.59 -2.80 -10.61
C ILE A 90 -9.81 -3.96 -11.24
N ASP A 91 -8.96 -3.67 -12.23
CA ASP A 91 -8.14 -4.69 -12.89
C ASP A 91 -7.23 -5.40 -11.90
N GLN A 92 -6.63 -4.65 -10.98
CA GLN A 92 -5.79 -5.20 -9.93
C GLN A 92 -6.61 -5.98 -8.91
N GLY A 93 -7.76 -5.45 -8.49
CA GLY A 93 -8.66 -6.15 -7.57
C GLY A 93 -9.15 -7.49 -8.13
N ASN A 94 -9.46 -7.54 -9.43
CA ASN A 94 -9.90 -8.74 -10.13
C ASN A 94 -8.82 -9.82 -10.27
N THR A 95 -7.55 -9.53 -9.92
CA THR A 95 -6.49 -10.55 -9.86
C THR A 95 -6.47 -11.28 -8.53
N LEU A 96 -7.27 -10.87 -7.54
CA LEU A 96 -7.25 -11.43 -6.20
C LEU A 96 -8.30 -12.52 -6.02
N ILE A 97 -7.97 -13.50 -5.18
CA ILE A 97 -8.85 -14.57 -4.71
C ILE A 97 -8.83 -14.60 -3.19
N LEU A 98 -9.87 -15.19 -2.63
CA LEU A 98 -10.02 -15.32 -1.19
C LEU A 98 -9.13 -16.45 -0.66
N ALA A 99 -8.44 -16.17 0.45
CA ALA A 99 -7.71 -17.15 1.22
C ALA A 99 -8.24 -17.15 2.66
N GLY A 100 -8.30 -18.33 3.27
CA GLY A 100 -8.76 -18.43 4.64
C GLY A 100 -8.39 -19.75 5.29
N ALA A 101 -8.01 -19.68 6.57
CA ALA A 101 -7.84 -20.84 7.43
C ALA A 101 -8.12 -20.44 8.87
N LYS A 102 -8.49 -21.43 9.69
CA LYS A 102 -8.82 -21.22 11.10
C LYS A 102 -8.29 -22.36 11.95
N ASP A 103 -7.69 -21.99 13.07
CA ASP A 103 -7.28 -22.86 14.16
C ASP A 103 -7.95 -22.38 15.47
N PRO A 104 -7.92 -23.16 16.56
CA PRO A 104 -8.39 -22.68 17.86
C PRO A 104 -7.68 -21.39 18.29
N GLY A 105 -8.43 -20.30 18.43
CA GLY A 105 -7.91 -19.00 18.87
C GLY A 105 -7.24 -18.14 17.80
N LEU A 106 -7.02 -18.68 16.58
CA LEU A 106 -6.37 -18.00 15.46
C LEU A 106 -7.20 -18.14 14.18
N GLU A 107 -7.40 -17.04 13.48
CA GLU A 107 -8.08 -17.05 12.18
C GLU A 107 -7.32 -16.15 11.20
N VAL A 108 -7.09 -16.65 9.99
CA VAL A 108 -6.53 -15.89 8.89
C VAL A 108 -7.59 -15.81 7.81
N LYS A 109 -7.91 -14.59 7.40
CA LYS A 109 -8.63 -14.29 6.17
C LYS A 109 -7.71 -13.49 5.26
N GLY A 110 -7.92 -13.52 3.96
CA GLY A 110 -7.07 -12.74 3.08
C GLY A 110 -7.54 -12.67 1.65
N LEU A 111 -6.92 -11.74 0.93
CA LEU A 111 -6.96 -11.62 -0.51
C LEU A 111 -5.55 -11.88 -1.02
N ILE A 112 -5.40 -12.85 -1.90
CA ILE A 112 -4.10 -13.23 -2.48
C ILE A 112 -4.20 -13.17 -4.00
N GLN A 113 -3.12 -12.79 -4.67
CA GLN A 113 -3.11 -12.70 -6.12
C GLN A 113 -3.09 -14.09 -6.76
N ARG A 114 -3.88 -14.30 -7.81
CA ARG A 114 -3.79 -15.54 -8.58
C ARG A 114 -2.39 -15.72 -9.17
N PRO A 115 -1.91 -16.96 -9.32
CA PRO A 115 -0.55 -17.21 -9.81
C PRO A 115 -0.26 -16.65 -11.20
N ASP A 116 -1.25 -16.67 -12.11
CA ASP A 116 -1.17 -16.16 -13.49
C ASP A 116 -0.97 -14.64 -13.56
N ALA A 117 -1.41 -13.91 -12.53
CA ALA A 117 -1.29 -12.47 -12.44
C ALA A 117 -0.05 -12.00 -11.66
N ALA A 118 0.69 -12.91 -11.03
CA ALA A 118 1.87 -12.58 -10.24
C ALA A 118 3.06 -12.22 -11.15
N LYS A 119 3.60 -11.00 -10.99
CA LYS A 119 4.73 -10.49 -11.78
C LYS A 119 5.98 -10.26 -10.93
N PRO A 120 7.17 -10.22 -11.55
CA PRO A 120 8.38 -9.74 -10.87
C PRO A 120 8.24 -8.28 -10.41
N GLY A 121 8.98 -7.92 -9.35
CA GLY A 121 9.05 -6.55 -8.84
C GLY A 121 8.49 -6.39 -7.43
N ARG A 122 7.96 -5.21 -7.11
CA ARG A 122 7.44 -4.92 -5.76
C ARG A 122 5.99 -5.38 -5.63
N GLY A 123 5.79 -6.58 -5.10
CA GLY A 123 4.47 -7.04 -4.65
C GLY A 123 3.90 -6.17 -3.52
N ARG A 124 2.57 -6.10 -3.42
CA ARG A 124 1.87 -5.41 -2.33
C ARG A 124 1.54 -6.39 -1.24
N ARG A 125 2.10 -6.15 -0.05
CA ARG A 125 2.03 -7.09 1.07
C ARG A 125 1.58 -6.33 2.29
N TYR A 126 0.32 -6.51 2.65
CA TYR A 126 -0.28 -5.87 3.82
C TYR A 126 -0.74 -6.95 4.78
N LEU A 127 -0.32 -6.80 6.04
CA LEU A 127 -0.69 -7.69 7.12
C LEU A 127 -1.44 -6.87 8.17
N PHE A 128 -2.53 -7.41 8.67
CA PHE A 128 -3.36 -6.78 9.69
C PHE A 128 -3.59 -7.77 10.81
N VAL A 129 -3.42 -7.36 12.06
CA VAL A 129 -3.79 -8.16 13.23
C VAL A 129 -4.85 -7.41 14.01
N ASN A 130 -6.03 -8.01 14.19
CA ASN A 130 -7.17 -7.38 14.87
C ASN A 130 -7.44 -5.93 14.36
N GLY A 131 -7.37 -5.74 13.03
CA GLY A 131 -7.58 -4.46 12.36
C GLY A 131 -6.39 -3.48 12.39
N ARG A 132 -5.23 -3.86 12.95
CA ARG A 132 -4.02 -3.03 13.01
C ARG A 132 -3.00 -3.46 11.95
N PRO A 133 -2.53 -2.54 11.08
CA PRO A 133 -1.43 -2.84 10.16
C PRO A 133 -0.15 -3.19 10.93
N PHE A 134 0.54 -4.24 10.50
CA PHE A 134 1.84 -4.63 11.05
C PHE A 134 2.77 -5.22 9.98
N LYS A 135 4.02 -5.47 10.37
CA LYS A 135 5.06 -6.07 9.56
C LYS A 135 5.54 -7.35 10.24
N ALA A 136 5.55 -8.43 9.47
CA ALA A 136 6.15 -9.70 9.84
C ALA A 136 6.69 -10.35 8.55
N PRO A 137 7.97 -10.13 8.21
CA PRO A 137 8.60 -10.76 7.05
C PRO A 137 8.43 -12.28 7.00
N GLU A 138 8.36 -12.93 8.16
CA GLU A 138 8.21 -14.36 8.36
C GLU A 138 6.84 -14.84 7.88
N LEU A 139 5.76 -14.10 8.18
CA LEU A 139 4.41 -14.41 7.67
C LEU A 139 4.29 -14.18 6.17
N VAL A 140 5.01 -13.20 5.63
CA VAL A 140 5.10 -13.01 4.17
C VAL A 140 5.77 -14.22 3.53
N GLN A 141 6.87 -14.71 4.10
CA GLN A 141 7.56 -15.90 3.61
C GLN A 141 6.66 -17.14 3.72
N ALA A 142 5.91 -17.31 4.81
CA ALA A 142 4.93 -18.38 4.97
C ALA A 142 3.83 -18.32 3.89
N ALA A 143 3.31 -17.13 3.59
CA ALA A 143 2.36 -16.94 2.50
C ALA A 143 2.99 -17.29 1.14
N GLU A 144 4.22 -16.87 0.87
CA GLU A 144 4.96 -17.19 -0.36
C GLU A 144 5.21 -18.71 -0.49
N ARG A 145 5.52 -19.43 0.60
CA ARG A 145 5.61 -20.91 0.61
C ARG A 145 4.30 -21.57 0.20
N GLY A 146 3.16 -20.99 0.60
CA GLY A 146 1.83 -21.47 0.22
C GLY A 146 1.59 -21.47 -1.30
N TYR A 147 2.26 -20.61 -2.06
CA TYR A 147 2.22 -20.64 -3.53
C TYR A 147 3.00 -21.81 -4.15
N ARG A 148 3.90 -22.47 -3.41
CA ARG A 148 4.72 -23.59 -3.90
C ARG A 148 5.39 -23.26 -5.25
N THR A 149 5.17 -24.10 -6.26
CA THR A 149 5.68 -23.92 -7.63
C THR A 149 4.68 -23.25 -8.57
N THR A 150 3.57 -22.70 -8.06
CA THR A 150 2.52 -22.10 -8.91
C THR A 150 2.93 -20.75 -9.49
N ILE A 151 3.86 -20.04 -8.84
CA ILE A 151 4.41 -18.77 -9.32
C ILE A 151 5.90 -18.90 -9.68
N PRO A 152 6.40 -18.10 -10.65
CA PRO A 152 7.83 -18.01 -10.93
C PRO A 152 8.61 -17.55 -9.70
N ARG A 153 9.87 -17.99 -9.56
CA ARG A 153 10.74 -17.66 -8.43
C ARG A 153 10.90 -16.16 -8.18
N GLU A 154 10.90 -15.35 -9.24
CA GLU A 154 11.05 -13.90 -9.14
C GLU A 154 9.73 -13.14 -9.03
N ALA A 155 8.59 -13.83 -9.13
CA ALA A 155 7.29 -13.22 -8.92
C ALA A 155 7.11 -12.83 -7.45
N ARG A 156 6.44 -11.70 -7.23
CA ARG A 156 6.09 -11.20 -5.89
C ARG A 156 4.59 -10.91 -5.87
N PRO A 157 3.75 -11.89 -5.49
CA PRO A 157 2.31 -11.75 -5.56
C PRO A 157 1.81 -10.70 -4.58
N TRP A 158 0.66 -10.12 -4.89
CA TRP A 158 -0.05 -9.27 -3.93
C TRP A 158 -0.73 -10.15 -2.87
N MET A 159 -0.72 -9.68 -1.63
CA MET A 159 -1.38 -10.33 -0.51
C MET A 159 -1.83 -9.30 0.53
N PHE A 160 -3.06 -9.49 1.01
CA PHE A 160 -3.69 -8.70 2.05
C PHE A 160 -4.23 -9.68 3.07
N LEU A 161 -3.50 -9.88 4.17
CA LEU A 161 -3.83 -10.89 5.18
C LEU A 161 -4.36 -10.23 6.44
N TYR A 162 -5.51 -10.71 6.90
CA TYR A 162 -6.26 -10.25 8.06
C TYR A 162 -6.26 -11.35 9.11
N LEU A 163 -5.41 -11.18 10.11
CA LEU A 163 -5.21 -12.10 11.21
C LEU A 163 -6.09 -11.68 12.39
N GLN A 164 -6.85 -12.62 12.92
CA GLN A 164 -7.59 -12.48 14.15
C GLN A 164 -6.97 -13.38 15.21
N VAL A 165 -6.64 -12.79 16.34
CA VAL A 165 -6.07 -13.51 17.50
C VAL A 165 -7.00 -13.28 18.68
N SER A 166 -7.50 -14.38 19.25
CA SER A 166 -8.39 -14.32 20.40
C SER A 166 -7.66 -13.76 21.63
N PRO A 167 -8.30 -12.89 22.44
CA PRO A 167 -7.74 -12.44 23.70
C PRO A 167 -7.40 -13.64 24.60
N GLY A 168 -6.14 -13.78 24.99
CA GLY A 168 -5.66 -14.85 25.88
C GLY A 168 -4.87 -15.99 25.23
N VAL A 169 -4.86 -16.09 23.89
CA VAL A 169 -4.03 -17.09 23.16
C VAL A 169 -2.68 -16.52 22.72
N GLY A 170 -2.52 -15.18 22.70
CA GLY A 170 -1.24 -14.54 22.46
C GLY A 170 -1.24 -13.07 22.86
N ASP A 171 -0.14 -12.60 23.45
CA ASP A 171 0.12 -11.19 23.68
C ASP A 171 0.60 -10.56 22.36
N VAL A 172 -0.30 -9.91 21.64
CA VAL A 172 0.04 -9.16 20.42
C VAL A 172 0.61 -7.82 20.86
N ASN A 173 1.91 -7.79 21.18
CA ASN A 173 2.61 -6.55 21.48
C ASN A 173 2.92 -5.80 20.17
N VAL A 174 1.98 -4.99 19.71
CA VAL A 174 2.16 -4.08 18.56
C VAL A 174 2.79 -2.78 19.09
N HIS A 175 4.10 -2.60 18.93
CA HIS A 175 4.74 -1.37 19.39
C HIS A 175 4.37 -0.18 18.48
N PRO A 176 4.03 1.01 19.02
CA PRO A 176 3.54 2.15 18.25
C PRO A 176 4.52 2.71 17.20
N THR A 177 5.81 2.42 17.34
CA THR A 177 6.89 2.86 16.40
C THR A 177 7.59 1.73 15.66
N LYS A 178 7.39 0.49 16.09
CA LYS A 178 7.88 -0.72 15.41
C LYS A 178 6.68 -1.64 15.33
N ALA A 179 6.03 -1.65 14.19
CA ALA A 179 4.88 -2.51 13.94
C ALA A 179 5.34 -3.98 13.76
N GLU A 180 6.15 -4.49 14.69
CA GLU A 180 6.57 -5.88 14.81
C GLU A 180 5.65 -6.51 15.85
N VAL A 181 5.10 -7.67 15.53
CA VAL A 181 4.23 -8.44 16.41
C VAL A 181 4.97 -9.74 16.70
N ARG A 182 5.06 -10.10 17.98
CA ARG A 182 5.52 -11.43 18.40
C ARG A 182 4.29 -12.21 18.81
N PHE A 183 4.07 -13.35 18.20
CA PHE A 183 2.98 -14.23 18.61
C PHE A 183 3.52 -15.20 19.66
N ALA A 184 2.67 -15.67 20.57
CA ALA A 184 3.07 -16.69 21.53
C ALA A 184 3.45 -18.01 20.83
N GLN A 185 2.91 -18.23 19.62
CA GLN A 185 3.04 -19.44 18.82
C GLN A 185 3.37 -19.08 17.36
N ASP A 186 4.55 -18.49 17.13
CA ASP A 186 4.99 -18.03 15.80
C ASP A 186 4.92 -19.13 14.72
N SER A 187 5.30 -20.38 15.05
CA SER A 187 5.21 -21.49 14.10
C SER A 187 3.78 -21.83 13.68
N GLN A 188 2.85 -21.80 14.63
CA GLN A 188 1.45 -22.15 14.35
C GLN A 188 0.79 -21.14 13.42
N ILE A 189 1.08 -19.85 13.61
CA ILE A 189 0.51 -18.80 12.75
C ILE A 189 1.15 -18.81 11.35
N GLU A 190 2.44 -19.13 11.24
CA GLU A 190 3.07 -19.37 9.94
C GLU A 190 2.43 -20.56 9.21
N ASP A 191 2.26 -21.69 9.88
CA ASP A 191 1.62 -22.89 9.31
C ASP A 191 0.16 -22.61 8.90
N LEU A 192 -0.55 -21.78 9.68
CA LEU A 192 -1.92 -21.36 9.37
C LEU A 192 -1.97 -20.46 8.13
N VAL A 193 -1.06 -19.50 8.00
CA VAL A 193 -0.94 -18.62 6.83
C VAL A 193 -0.57 -19.42 5.57
N GLU A 194 0.43 -20.30 5.67
CA GLU A 194 0.85 -21.15 4.56
C GLU A 194 -0.31 -22.04 4.08
N ARG A 195 -1.04 -22.69 5.00
CA ARG A 195 -2.24 -23.47 4.68
C ARG A 195 -3.34 -22.63 4.05
N ALA A 196 -3.63 -21.44 4.56
CA ALA A 196 -4.67 -20.56 4.01
C ALA A 196 -4.41 -20.24 2.52
N VAL A 197 -3.15 -19.93 2.18
CA VAL A 197 -2.74 -19.65 0.81
C VAL A 197 -2.77 -20.92 -0.04
N TRP A 198 -2.17 -22.00 0.45
CA TRP A 198 -2.13 -23.26 -0.30
C TRP A 198 -3.53 -23.79 -0.61
N SER A 199 -4.42 -23.85 0.38
CA SER A 199 -5.80 -24.31 0.19
C SER A 199 -6.56 -23.44 -0.81
N ALA A 200 -6.39 -22.11 -0.76
CA ALA A 200 -7.02 -21.21 -1.70
C ALA A 200 -6.58 -21.45 -3.16
N LEU A 201 -5.33 -21.88 -3.37
CA LEU A 201 -4.78 -22.17 -4.70
C LEU A 201 -5.09 -23.59 -5.17
N ASP A 202 -5.25 -24.53 -4.26
CA ASP A 202 -5.61 -25.93 -4.57
C ASP A 202 -7.11 -26.04 -4.94
N ASP A 203 -7.96 -25.26 -4.26
CA ASP A 203 -9.41 -25.19 -4.48
C ASP A 203 -9.76 -24.50 -5.82
N GLN A 204 -8.81 -23.81 -6.46
CA GLN A 204 -8.98 -23.18 -7.79
C GLN A 204 -9.14 -24.19 -8.94
N ARG A 205 -9.16 -25.51 -8.67
CA ARG A 205 -9.76 -26.50 -9.59
C ARG A 205 -11.30 -26.53 -9.54
N SER A 206 -11.95 -25.72 -8.70
CA SER A 206 -13.42 -25.59 -8.66
C SER A 206 -13.86 -24.16 -8.30
N SER A 207 -14.14 -23.37 -9.35
CA SER A 207 -15.14 -22.30 -9.40
C SER A 207 -15.11 -21.18 -8.34
N ALA A 208 -14.80 -19.97 -8.83
CA ALA A 208 -15.40 -18.68 -8.48
C ALA A 208 -16.06 -18.54 -7.09
N THR A 209 -15.54 -17.66 -6.25
CA THR A 209 -16.34 -17.06 -5.18
C THR A 209 -15.98 -15.59 -5.05
N LEU A 210 -16.67 -14.77 -5.86
CA LEU A 210 -16.72 -13.31 -5.69
C LEU A 210 -17.73 -12.89 -4.61
N ASP A 211 -18.42 -13.84 -3.96
CA ASP A 211 -19.54 -13.55 -3.05
C ASP A 211 -19.30 -13.96 -1.58
N ARG A 212 -18.05 -14.13 -1.14
CA ARG A 212 -17.78 -14.34 0.28
C ARG A 212 -17.39 -13.01 0.93
N GLU A 213 -18.34 -12.39 1.62
CA GLU A 213 -18.06 -11.29 2.55
C GLU A 213 -16.97 -11.72 3.52
N LEU A 214 -15.77 -11.14 3.37
CA LEU A 214 -14.75 -11.24 4.40
C LEU A 214 -15.14 -10.29 5.52
N GLU A 215 -15.76 -10.81 6.58
CA GLU A 215 -15.92 -10.01 7.79
C GLU A 215 -14.54 -9.52 8.26
N THR A 216 -14.39 -8.20 8.22
CA THR A 216 -13.14 -7.52 8.56
C THR A 216 -13.01 -7.45 10.07
N PRO A 217 -11.84 -7.81 10.66
CA PRO A 217 -11.62 -7.62 12.08
C PRO A 217 -11.78 -6.15 12.46
N HIS A 218 -12.73 -5.86 13.35
CA HIS A 218 -12.92 -4.51 13.86
C HIS A 218 -11.75 -4.11 14.75
N LEU A 219 -11.17 -2.93 14.50
CA LEU A 219 -10.45 -2.24 15.55
C LEU A 219 -11.43 -2.00 16.71
N LEU A 220 -11.06 -2.41 17.92
CA LEU A 220 -11.74 -1.95 19.14
C LEU A 220 -11.49 -0.45 19.28
N VAL A 221 -12.29 0.34 18.57
CA VAL A 221 -12.46 1.76 18.79
C VAL A 221 -13.60 1.88 19.80
N HIS A 222 -13.33 2.47 20.97
CA HIS A 222 -14.40 2.80 21.91
C HIS A 222 -15.36 3.79 21.24
N GLU A 223 -16.54 3.33 20.85
CA GLU A 223 -17.58 4.17 20.26
C GLU A 223 -18.46 4.81 21.34
N PRO A 224 -18.84 6.09 21.19
CA PRO A 224 -20.12 6.58 21.66
C PRO A 224 -21.22 6.28 20.61
N LYS A 225 -22.50 6.29 21.04
CA LYS A 225 -23.70 5.80 20.35
C LYS A 225 -24.17 6.55 19.09
N GLU A 226 -24.90 5.80 18.26
CA GLU A 226 -25.40 5.99 16.88
C GLU A 226 -26.15 7.29 16.50
N GLY A 227 -26.08 7.56 15.18
CA GLY A 227 -27.10 8.27 14.41
C GLY A 227 -26.53 9.23 13.36
N GLN A 228 -26.44 8.80 12.08
CA GLN A 228 -26.93 9.56 10.90
C GLN A 228 -26.51 8.95 9.54
N GLU A 229 -27.45 9.02 8.60
CA GLU A 229 -27.44 8.52 7.22
C GLU A 229 -26.38 9.16 6.31
N VAL A 230 -25.89 8.37 5.35
CA VAL A 230 -24.89 8.76 4.34
C VAL A 230 -25.57 9.10 3.01
N ARG A 231 -25.22 10.24 2.41
CA ARG A 231 -25.58 10.58 1.02
C ARG A 231 -24.37 10.41 0.09
N HIS A 232 -24.59 9.78 -1.06
CA HIS A 232 -23.59 9.59 -2.12
C HIS A 232 -23.63 10.75 -3.14
N PRO A 233 -22.47 11.28 -3.58
CA PRO A 233 -22.34 11.98 -4.85
C PRO A 233 -21.73 11.09 -5.95
N PRO A 234 -21.93 11.43 -7.23
CA PRO A 234 -21.61 10.57 -8.37
C PRO A 234 -20.11 10.53 -8.67
N SER A 235 -19.68 9.38 -9.14
CA SER A 235 -18.34 9.10 -9.63
C SER A 235 -18.12 9.77 -10.98
N ASP A 236 -17.06 10.55 -11.09
CA ASP A 236 -16.26 10.56 -12.30
C ASP A 236 -14.80 10.87 -11.96
N SER A 237 -13.94 9.95 -12.38
CA SER A 237 -12.51 10.13 -12.64
C SER A 237 -11.63 10.60 -11.47
N GLN A 238 -11.08 9.64 -10.72
CA GLN A 238 -9.99 9.91 -9.77
C GLN A 238 -8.83 8.92 -9.94
N MET A 239 -7.93 9.22 -10.90
CA MET A 239 -6.50 9.44 -10.66
C MET A 239 -5.72 9.48 -11.98
N ALA A 240 -5.79 10.61 -12.66
CA ALA A 240 -4.68 11.14 -13.45
C ALA A 240 -3.60 11.66 -12.48
N LEU A 241 -2.88 10.74 -11.84
CA LEU A 241 -1.54 10.97 -11.30
C LEU A 241 -0.75 9.67 -11.12
N PHE A 242 -1.05 8.70 -11.96
CA PHE A 242 -0.13 7.62 -12.25
C PHE A 242 0.41 7.93 -13.65
N VAL A 243 1.72 8.20 -13.74
CA VAL A 243 2.46 8.55 -14.95
C VAL A 243 2.21 9.97 -15.48
N ALA A 244 3.18 10.86 -15.27
CA ALA A 244 3.50 11.91 -16.23
C ALA A 244 4.98 11.73 -16.61
N GLY A 245 5.27 10.60 -17.25
CA GLY A 245 6.22 10.60 -18.35
C GLY A 245 5.41 10.90 -19.62
N PRO A 246 5.99 11.58 -20.63
CA PRO A 246 5.30 11.76 -21.90
C PRO A 246 4.97 10.38 -22.47
N GLU A 247 3.77 10.26 -23.05
CA GLU A 247 3.41 9.15 -23.93
C GLU A 247 4.47 9.07 -25.03
N ILE A 248 5.27 8.01 -24.99
CA ILE A 248 6.07 7.61 -26.14
C ILE A 248 5.09 6.82 -27.00
N GLU A 249 4.59 7.43 -28.07
CA GLU A 249 4.00 6.69 -29.17
C GLU A 249 5.00 5.59 -29.58
N ASP A 250 4.50 4.36 -29.76
CA ASP A 250 5.26 3.27 -30.35
C ASP A 250 5.78 3.71 -31.72
N VAL A 251 7.02 4.21 -31.76
CA VAL A 251 7.75 4.36 -33.00
C VAL A 251 8.19 2.95 -33.37
N ALA A 252 7.46 2.36 -34.32
CA ALA A 252 7.77 1.10 -34.97
C ALA A 252 9.29 0.96 -35.20
N GLU A 253 9.82 -0.24 -34.95
CA GLU A 253 11.21 -0.63 -35.14
C GLU A 253 11.81 -0.04 -36.43
N GLY A 254 12.53 1.06 -36.28
CA GLY A 254 13.28 1.74 -37.34
C GLY A 254 14.67 2.05 -36.83
N GLN A 255 15.69 1.49 -37.48
CA GLN A 255 17.10 1.64 -37.13
C GLN A 255 17.50 3.11 -36.89
N LEU A 256 17.93 3.42 -35.67
CA LEU A 256 18.55 4.70 -35.32
C LEU A 256 20.00 4.72 -35.85
N VAL A 257 20.20 5.28 -37.05
CA VAL A 257 21.51 5.70 -37.54
C VAL A 257 21.57 7.22 -37.42
N GLY A 258 22.34 7.73 -36.46
CA GLY A 258 22.50 9.17 -36.23
C GLY A 258 23.34 9.85 -37.32
N ASN A 259 22.92 11.04 -37.74
CA ASN A 259 23.62 11.87 -38.72
C ASN A 259 24.87 12.53 -38.07
N PRO A 260 26.10 12.35 -38.60
CA PRO A 260 27.34 12.78 -37.94
C PRO A 260 27.55 14.29 -37.80
N GLU A 261 26.65 15.14 -38.32
CA GLU A 261 26.76 16.60 -38.24
C GLU A 261 26.07 17.22 -37.01
N ASP A 262 25.39 16.43 -36.16
CA ASP A 262 24.75 16.99 -34.97
C ASP A 262 25.78 17.38 -33.89
N PRO A 263 25.70 18.60 -33.32
CA PRO A 263 26.62 19.04 -32.28
C PRO A 263 26.50 18.13 -31.05
N ARG A 264 27.65 17.70 -30.51
CA ARG A 264 27.69 16.79 -29.36
C ARG A 264 27.01 17.45 -28.16
N PRO A 265 26.07 16.77 -27.48
CA PRO A 265 25.34 17.36 -26.37
C PRO A 265 26.27 17.61 -25.17
N ASN A 266 26.02 18.70 -24.44
CA ASN A 266 26.69 18.97 -23.18
C ASN A 266 26.24 17.93 -22.15
N LEU A 267 27.20 17.14 -21.65
CA LEU A 267 26.96 16.04 -20.72
C LEU A 267 27.46 16.39 -19.32
N TRP A 268 26.59 16.27 -18.32
CA TRP A 268 26.91 16.49 -16.91
C TRP A 268 26.59 15.24 -16.08
N GLN A 269 27.43 14.90 -15.10
CA GLN A 269 27.17 13.78 -14.20
C GLN A 269 26.82 14.29 -12.80
N ILE A 270 25.72 13.78 -12.25
CA ILE A 270 25.18 14.18 -10.95
C ILE A 270 25.10 12.97 -10.02
N LEU A 271 25.60 13.15 -8.80
CA LEU A 271 25.58 12.15 -7.71
C LEU A 271 26.17 10.79 -8.09
N ASN A 272 27.03 10.75 -9.12
CA ASN A 272 27.60 9.52 -9.67
C ASN A 272 26.55 8.45 -10.05
N THR A 273 25.30 8.86 -10.30
CA THR A 273 24.15 7.98 -10.56
C THR A 273 23.42 8.37 -11.84
N TYR A 274 23.40 9.67 -12.18
CA TYR A 274 22.68 10.19 -13.33
C TYR A 274 23.59 10.96 -14.27
N ILE A 275 23.38 10.77 -15.57
CA ILE A 275 23.97 11.58 -16.64
C ILE A 275 22.88 12.46 -17.21
N LEU A 276 23.10 13.77 -17.25
CA LEU A 276 22.21 14.75 -17.85
C LEU A 276 22.80 15.22 -19.17
N ALA A 277 21.97 15.32 -20.19
CA ALA A 277 22.33 15.89 -21.48
C ALA A 277 21.31 16.96 -21.88
N GLU A 278 21.79 18.13 -22.30
CA GLU A 278 20.94 19.15 -22.92
C GLU A 278 20.65 18.75 -24.37
N THR A 279 19.37 18.69 -24.72
CA THR A 279 18.88 18.47 -26.09
C THR A 279 18.14 19.71 -26.58
N ARG A 280 17.87 19.81 -27.90
CA ARG A 280 17.19 20.98 -28.49
C ARG A 280 15.81 21.25 -27.87
N ASP A 281 15.15 20.21 -27.39
CA ASP A 281 13.77 20.25 -26.89
C ASP A 281 13.66 20.04 -25.38
N GLY A 282 14.79 19.93 -24.65
CA GLY A 282 14.76 19.79 -23.20
C GLY A 282 16.01 19.17 -22.57
N ILE A 283 15.81 18.50 -21.43
CA ILE A 283 16.89 17.84 -20.68
C ILE A 283 16.62 16.33 -20.68
N LEU A 284 17.60 15.58 -21.19
CA LEU A 284 17.61 14.13 -21.14
C LEU A 284 18.33 13.69 -19.85
N ILE A 285 17.66 12.86 -19.03
CA ILE A 285 18.24 12.29 -17.81
C ILE A 285 18.38 10.78 -18.01
N ILE A 286 19.60 10.28 -17.89
CA ILE A 286 19.97 8.87 -18.05
C ILE A 286 20.39 8.34 -16.69
N ASP A 287 19.67 7.33 -16.19
CA ASP A 287 20.10 6.53 -15.05
C ASP A 287 21.26 5.63 -15.47
N GLN A 288 22.43 5.86 -14.87
CA GLN A 288 23.67 5.21 -15.28
C GLN A 288 23.65 3.70 -15.00
N HIS A 289 22.98 3.26 -13.93
CA HIS A 289 22.85 1.85 -13.60
C HIS A 289 21.97 1.12 -14.64
N SER A 290 20.82 1.69 -14.97
CA SER A 290 19.90 1.16 -15.96
C SER A 290 20.49 1.16 -17.38
N ALA A 291 21.27 2.19 -17.72
CA ALA A 291 21.98 2.25 -19.00
C ALA A 291 23.12 1.22 -19.08
N HIS A 292 23.87 1.05 -17.99
CA HIS A 292 24.94 0.05 -17.88
C HIS A 292 24.39 -1.38 -18.05
N GLU A 293 23.28 -1.70 -17.40
CA GLU A 293 22.63 -3.01 -17.57
C GLU A 293 22.17 -3.27 -19.01
N ARG A 294 21.64 -2.24 -19.69
CA ARG A 294 21.22 -2.36 -21.10
C ARG A 294 22.37 -2.60 -22.06
N VAL A 295 23.53 -1.99 -21.83
CA VAL A 295 24.72 -2.20 -22.68
C VAL A 295 25.28 -3.61 -22.48
N TYR A 296 25.23 -4.18 -21.27
CA TYR A 296 25.70 -5.55 -21.00
C TYR A 296 24.72 -6.64 -21.43
N SER A 297 23.45 -6.31 -21.69
CA SER A 297 22.45 -7.24 -22.21
C SER A 297 22.43 -7.37 -23.75
N ARG A 298 23.32 -6.64 -24.45
CA ARG A 298 23.54 -6.72 -25.89
C ARG A 298 24.98 -7.16 -26.16
N ASP A 299 25.28 -8.42 -25.87
CA ASP A 299 26.32 -9.25 -26.50
C ASP A 299 25.93 -10.74 -26.34
#